data_AF-A0A7R9LE14-F1
#
_entry.id   AF-A0A7R9LE14-F1
#
_cell.length_a   1.000
_cell.length_b   1.000
_cell.length_c   1.000
_cell.angle_alpha   90.00
_cell.angle_beta   90.00
_cell.angle_gamma   90.00
#
_symmetry.space_group_name_H-M   'P 1'
#
loop_
_entity.id
_entity.type
_entity.pdbx_description
1 polymer ?
#
loop_
_entity_poly.entity_id
_entity_poly.type
_entity_poly.pdbx_seq_one_letter_code
_entity_poly.pdbx_strand_id
1 'polypeptide(L)'
;MESNITIDFNELVDKSVELCEILHNDFVFAPPCANIRDLIMDKIESYVIYGVLCEAIKNPSSDLQLRQRYRQFDFDEEEEDDGYVGFRNGFTKRELRLVLSDENKQTISFYRSVLSSYIESYWVAASALTQLIGVDSLDEKSFFNRMIDIAKQKQQKGLIFHEECIAAEPFKNAVKLFESWNVLNVRTNGSAVRHIGLNPEFKSIVTLNDVIARIEEFKN
;
A
#
# COMPACT_ATOMS: atom_id res chain seq x y z
N MET A 1 16.49 -19.25 -6.77
CA MET A 1 17.29 -18.44 -5.82
C MET A 1 16.30 -17.65 -4.98
N GLU A 2 16.58 -17.45 -3.69
CA GLU A 2 15.70 -16.66 -2.80
C GLU A 2 16.28 -15.25 -2.62
N SER A 3 15.42 -14.30 -2.28
CA SER A 3 15.86 -12.97 -1.85
C SER A 3 16.58 -13.06 -0.51
N ASN A 4 17.64 -12.26 -0.34
CA ASN A 4 18.31 -12.08 0.95
C ASN A 4 17.49 -11.19 1.91
N ILE A 5 16.38 -10.62 1.45
CA ILE A 5 15.49 -9.78 2.25
C ILE A 5 14.42 -10.68 2.88
N THR A 6 14.32 -10.59 4.20
CA THR A 6 13.28 -11.23 5.01
C THR A 6 12.33 -10.18 5.56
N ILE A 7 11.03 -10.44 5.50
CA ILE A 7 9.98 -9.58 6.06
C ILE A 7 9.11 -10.37 7.04
N ASP A 8 8.67 -9.75 8.13
CA ASP A 8 7.68 -10.39 9.00
C ASP A 8 6.32 -10.48 8.30
N PHE A 9 5.60 -11.57 8.51
CA PHE A 9 4.27 -11.77 7.96
C PHE A 9 3.30 -10.64 8.36
N ASN A 10 3.28 -10.24 9.64
CA ASN A 10 2.37 -9.18 10.08
C ASN A 10 2.80 -7.82 9.54
N GLU A 11 4.11 -7.57 9.44
CA GLU A 11 4.65 -6.36 8.82
C GLU A 11 4.21 -6.25 7.34
N LEU A 12 4.28 -7.34 6.57
CA LEU A 12 3.80 -7.39 5.20
C LEU A 12 2.28 -7.15 5.11
N VAL A 13 1.51 -7.74 6.03
CA VAL A 13 0.05 -7.51 6.13
C VAL A 13 -0.24 -6.04 6.43
N ASP A 14 0.41 -5.45 7.43
CA ASP A 14 0.21 -4.06 7.83
C ASP A 14 0.54 -3.10 6.69
N LYS A 15 1.65 -3.31 5.99
CA LYS A 15 2.01 -2.50 4.83
C LYS A 15 1.06 -2.66 3.65
N SER A 16 0.55 -3.86 3.44
CA SER A 16 -0.45 -4.12 2.39
C SER A 16 -1.78 -3.44 2.71
N VAL A 17 -2.23 -3.49 3.97
CA VAL A 17 -3.44 -2.79 4.43
C VAL A 17 -3.26 -1.29 4.30
N GLU A 18 -2.12 -0.74 4.74
CA GLU A 18 -1.81 0.68 4.63
C GLU A 18 -1.84 1.17 3.16
N LEU A 19 -1.26 0.41 2.23
CA LEU A 19 -1.31 0.75 0.81
C LEU A 19 -2.75 0.73 0.27
N CYS A 20 -3.56 -0.26 0.67
CA CYS A 20 -4.96 -0.31 0.31
C CYS A 20 -5.75 0.88 0.87
N GLU A 21 -5.46 1.33 2.10
CA GLU A 21 -6.05 2.53 2.69
C GLU A 21 -5.63 3.80 1.94
N ILE A 22 -4.40 3.89 1.43
CA ILE A 22 -3.96 5.03 0.62
C ILE A 22 -4.75 5.07 -0.70
N LEU A 23 -4.92 3.92 -1.35
CA LEU A 23 -5.47 3.81 -2.71
C LEU A 23 -6.98 3.50 -2.77
N HIS A 24 -7.68 3.52 -1.63
CA HIS A 24 -9.10 3.11 -1.56
C HIS A 24 -10.05 3.98 -2.40
N ASN A 25 -9.65 5.19 -2.77
CA ASN A 25 -10.44 6.07 -3.64
C ASN A 25 -10.32 5.71 -5.12
N ASP A 26 -9.31 4.93 -5.51
CA ASP A 26 -9.09 4.46 -6.89
C ASP A 26 -9.53 3.01 -7.10
N PHE A 27 -9.47 2.18 -6.05
CA PHE A 27 -9.72 0.75 -6.14
C PHE A 27 -10.67 0.24 -5.06
N VAL A 28 -11.48 -0.74 -5.44
CA VAL A 28 -12.28 -1.54 -4.51
C VAL A 28 -11.54 -2.86 -4.27
N PHE A 29 -10.83 -2.97 -3.14
CA PHE A 29 -10.02 -4.14 -2.81
C PHE A 29 -10.81 -5.29 -2.16
N ALA A 30 -11.95 -4.98 -1.55
CA ALA A 30 -12.76 -5.94 -0.82
C ALA A 30 -14.26 -5.72 -1.12
N PRO A 31 -15.07 -6.79 -1.18
CA PRO A 31 -16.52 -6.66 -1.27
C PRO A 31 -17.07 -6.00 0.01
N PRO A 32 -18.31 -5.47 -0.02
CA PRO A 32 -18.94 -4.88 1.15
C PRO A 32 -18.91 -5.82 2.36
N CYS A 33 -18.64 -5.26 3.55
CA CYS A 33 -18.58 -5.98 4.83
C CYS A 33 -17.43 -7.00 4.98
N ALA A 34 -16.59 -7.23 3.97
CA ALA A 34 -15.42 -8.07 4.12
C ALA A 34 -14.28 -7.33 4.83
N ASN A 35 -13.50 -8.09 5.61
CA ASN A 35 -12.31 -7.57 6.27
C ASN A 35 -11.11 -7.66 5.32
N ILE A 36 -10.60 -6.50 4.91
CA ILE A 36 -9.46 -6.41 3.99
C ILE A 36 -8.20 -7.10 4.54
N ARG A 37 -8.01 -7.06 5.87
CA ARG A 37 -6.85 -7.68 6.51
C ARG A 37 -6.87 -9.19 6.37
N ASP A 38 -8.03 -9.80 6.59
CA ASP A 38 -8.20 -11.25 6.46
C ASP A 38 -8.00 -11.69 4.99
N LEU A 39 -8.55 -10.93 4.04
CA LEU A 39 -8.34 -11.16 2.59
C LEU A 39 -6.86 -11.06 2.19
N ILE A 40 -6.13 -10.08 2.73
CA ILE A 40 -4.70 -9.92 2.51
C ILE A 40 -3.92 -11.10 3.09
N MET A 41 -4.25 -11.52 4.33
CA MET A 41 -3.62 -12.67 4.97
C MET A 41 -3.80 -13.94 4.14
N ASP A 42 -5.04 -14.23 3.72
CA ASP A 42 -5.35 -15.37 2.85
C ASP A 42 -4.60 -15.29 1.52
N LYS A 43 -4.47 -14.08 0.95
CA LYS A 43 -3.76 -13.90 -0.30
C LYS A 43 -2.25 -14.12 -0.16
N ILE A 44 -1.65 -13.67 0.94
CA ILE A 44 -0.23 -13.93 1.25
C ILE A 44 -0.01 -15.44 1.42
N GLU A 45 -0.90 -16.16 2.11
CA GLU A 45 -0.81 -17.61 2.22
C GLU A 45 -0.90 -18.31 0.85
N SER A 46 -1.77 -17.82 -0.04
CA SER A 46 -1.84 -18.32 -1.42
C SER A 46 -0.50 -18.14 -2.14
N TYR A 47 0.20 -17.02 -1.93
CA TYR A 47 1.53 -16.80 -2.52
C TYR A 47 2.61 -17.72 -1.95
N VAL A 48 2.46 -18.20 -0.72
CA VAL A 48 3.33 -19.24 -0.17
C VAL A 48 3.03 -20.59 -0.85
N ILE A 49 1.76 -20.95 -1.00
CA ILE A 49 1.32 -22.19 -1.67
C ILE A 49 1.82 -22.23 -3.12
N TYR A 50 1.70 -21.12 -3.86
CA TYR A 50 2.13 -21.03 -5.25
C TYR A 50 3.65 -20.86 -5.42
N GLY A 51 4.42 -20.83 -4.33
CA GLY A 51 5.89 -20.70 -4.39
C GLY A 51 6.38 -19.32 -4.86
N VAL A 52 5.54 -18.28 -4.73
CA VAL A 52 5.97 -16.89 -4.91
C VAL A 52 6.73 -16.43 -3.66
N LEU A 53 6.21 -16.77 -2.48
CA LEU A 53 6.83 -16.54 -1.18
C LEU A 53 7.27 -17.87 -0.57
N CYS A 54 8.30 -17.85 0.27
CA CYS A 54 8.69 -18.99 1.10
C CYS A 54 8.95 -18.55 2.54
N GLU A 55 8.80 -19.47 3.49
CA GLU A 55 9.15 -19.21 4.88
C GLU A 55 10.68 -19.21 5.04
N ALA A 56 11.22 -18.18 5.69
CA ALA A 56 12.61 -18.13 6.09
C ALA A 56 12.82 -19.14 7.24
N ILE A 57 13.10 -20.38 6.90
CA ILE A 57 13.26 -21.47 7.87
C ILE A 57 14.39 -21.13 8.86
N LYS A 58 14.06 -20.99 10.15
CA LYS A 58 15.06 -20.92 11.24
C LYS A 58 15.49 -22.30 11.77
N ASN A 59 14.79 -23.39 11.43
CA ASN A 59 15.14 -24.76 11.86
C ASN A 59 14.81 -25.83 10.80
N PRO A 60 15.75 -26.74 10.46
CA PRO A 60 15.56 -27.76 9.41
C PRO A 60 14.46 -28.81 9.71
N SER A 61 13.81 -28.75 10.86
CA SER A 61 12.71 -29.65 11.26
C SER A 61 11.34 -29.26 10.69
N SER A 62 11.20 -28.06 10.12
CA SER A 62 9.92 -27.51 9.65
C SER A 62 9.49 -28.01 8.26
N ASP A 63 10.39 -28.59 7.48
CA ASP A 63 10.07 -29.11 6.14
C ASP A 63 9.08 -30.29 6.21
N LEU A 64 9.14 -31.05 7.31
CA LEU A 64 8.13 -32.07 7.66
C LEU A 64 6.78 -31.47 8.07
N GLN A 65 6.79 -30.30 8.74
CA GLN A 65 5.57 -29.62 9.20
C GLN A 65 4.84 -28.90 8.06
N LEU A 66 5.57 -28.27 7.13
CA LEU A 66 5.02 -27.73 5.89
C LEU A 66 4.35 -28.84 5.08
N ARG A 67 5.04 -29.96 4.85
CA ARG A 67 4.48 -31.14 4.16
C ARG A 67 3.29 -31.79 4.87
N GLN A 68 3.21 -31.71 6.20
CA GLN A 68 2.03 -32.16 6.96
C GLN A 68 0.86 -31.19 6.83
N ARG A 69 1.12 -29.87 6.82
CA ARG A 69 0.08 -28.85 6.66
C ARG A 69 -0.53 -28.85 5.25
N TYR A 70 0.25 -29.18 4.21
CA TYR A 70 -0.25 -29.29 2.84
C TYR A 70 -1.02 -30.58 2.56
N ARG A 71 -0.74 -31.68 3.27
CA ARG A 71 -1.54 -32.92 3.17
C ARG A 71 -2.94 -32.79 3.76
N GLN A 72 -3.22 -31.76 4.55
CA GLN A 72 -4.57 -31.48 5.07
C GLN A 72 -5.49 -30.78 4.06
N PHE A 73 -4.94 -30.24 2.96
CA PHE A 73 -5.73 -29.61 1.90
C PHE A 73 -6.06 -30.55 0.72
N ASP A 74 -5.40 -31.72 0.65
CA ASP A 74 -5.84 -32.83 -0.19
C ASP A 74 -6.91 -33.61 0.59
N PHE A 75 -8.17 -33.17 0.47
CA PHE A 75 -9.33 -33.87 1.00
C PHE A 75 -9.50 -35.22 0.26
N ASP A 76 -8.92 -36.27 0.81
CA ASP A 76 -9.61 -37.55 0.87
C ASP A 76 -10.53 -37.49 2.10
N GLU A 77 -11.83 -37.60 1.85
CA GLU A 77 -12.84 -37.86 2.88
C GLU A 77 -12.48 -39.15 3.60
N GLU A 78 -12.16 -39.09 4.89
CA GLU A 78 -12.68 -40.01 5.91
C GLU A 78 -12.08 -39.76 7.31
N GLU A 79 -13.01 -39.56 8.24
CA GLU A 79 -12.98 -39.87 9.67
C GLU A 79 -12.27 -38.98 10.71
N GLU A 80 -13.13 -38.63 11.68
CA GLU A 80 -12.97 -38.00 12.98
C GLU A 80 -11.69 -38.42 13.75
N ASP A 81 -10.86 -37.43 14.10
CA ASP A 81 -10.13 -37.45 15.36
C ASP A 81 -10.04 -36.04 15.94
N ASP A 82 -10.56 -35.91 17.16
CA ASP A 82 -10.61 -34.72 18.00
C ASP A 82 -9.20 -34.31 18.43
N GLY A 83 -8.45 -33.73 17.50
CA GLY A 83 -7.17 -33.09 17.73
C GLY A 83 -7.26 -31.60 17.44
N TYR A 84 -7.99 -30.84 18.26
CA TYR A 84 -7.90 -29.38 18.31
C TYR A 84 -6.47 -28.99 18.73
N VAL A 85 -5.52 -29.05 17.79
CA VAL A 85 -4.20 -28.45 17.95
C VAL A 85 -4.42 -26.95 17.81
N GLY A 86 -4.71 -26.32 18.94
CA GLY A 86 -4.90 -24.89 19.05
C GLY A 86 -3.72 -24.14 18.44
N PHE A 87 -3.90 -23.60 17.24
CA PHE A 87 -3.08 -22.53 16.64
C PHE A 87 -3.28 -21.19 17.37
N ARG A 88 -3.39 -21.22 18.70
CA ARG A 88 -3.49 -20.05 19.55
C ARG A 88 -2.39 -20.14 20.60
N ASN A 89 -1.43 -19.23 20.49
CA ASN A 89 -0.38 -18.89 21.46
C ASN A 89 1.02 -19.50 21.25
N GLY A 90 1.64 -19.14 20.13
CA GLY A 90 3.08 -18.98 20.06
C GLY A 90 3.40 -17.81 19.14
N PHE A 91 3.88 -16.68 19.69
CA PHE A 91 4.38 -15.53 18.93
C PHE A 91 5.69 -15.87 18.19
N THR A 92 5.69 -16.90 17.35
CA THR A 92 6.81 -17.16 16.45
C THR A 92 6.67 -16.21 15.28
N LYS A 93 7.49 -15.15 15.29
CA LYS A 93 7.69 -14.22 14.17
C LYS A 93 7.86 -15.02 12.88
N ARG A 94 6.86 -14.98 11.99
CA ARG A 94 6.88 -15.73 10.73
C ARG A 94 7.56 -14.87 9.69
N GLU A 95 8.81 -15.19 9.39
CA GLU A 95 9.60 -14.46 8.40
C GLU A 95 9.39 -15.07 7.02
N LEU A 96 9.11 -14.23 6.03
CA LEU A 96 8.91 -14.59 4.63
C LEU A 96 10.07 -14.09 3.77
N ARG A 97 10.34 -14.79 2.68
CA ARG A 97 11.25 -14.37 1.61
C ARG A 97 10.56 -14.47 0.26
N LEU A 98 11.05 -13.66 -0.67
CA LEU A 98 10.66 -13.76 -2.05
C LEU A 98 11.45 -14.84 -2.79
N VAL A 99 10.76 -15.69 -3.54
CA VAL A 99 11.39 -16.67 -4.44
C VAL A 99 11.71 -15.99 -5.77
N LEU A 100 13.00 -15.83 -6.09
CA LEU A 100 13.51 -15.12 -7.27
C LEU A 100 13.60 -16.00 -8.52
N SER A 101 12.55 -16.75 -8.84
CA SER A 101 12.41 -17.34 -10.18
C SER A 101 12.16 -16.24 -11.21
N ASP A 102 12.50 -16.46 -12.48
CA ASP A 102 12.29 -15.42 -13.50
C ASP A 102 10.80 -15.14 -13.73
N GLU A 103 9.96 -16.15 -13.59
CA GLU A 103 8.49 -16.02 -13.60
C GLU A 103 7.97 -15.14 -12.45
N ASN A 104 8.45 -15.37 -11.21
CA ASN A 104 8.04 -14.57 -10.05
C ASN A 104 8.53 -13.13 -10.18
N LYS A 105 9.75 -12.91 -10.68
CA LYS A 105 10.26 -11.55 -10.94
C LYS A 105 9.39 -10.81 -11.95
N GLN A 106 9.00 -11.47 -13.05
CA GLN A 106 8.13 -10.86 -14.06
C GLN A 106 6.75 -10.55 -13.48
N THR A 107 6.16 -11.50 -12.75
CA THR A 107 4.86 -11.35 -12.09
C THR A 107 4.85 -10.18 -11.11
N ILE A 108 5.87 -10.06 -10.26
CA ILE A 108 5.98 -8.97 -9.28
C ILE A 108 6.28 -7.64 -9.95
N SER A 109 7.15 -7.63 -10.96
CA SER A 109 7.41 -6.43 -11.76
C SER A 109 6.12 -5.94 -12.43
N PHE A 110 5.30 -6.84 -12.93
CA PHE A 110 3.99 -6.52 -13.49
C PHE A 110 3.05 -5.92 -12.43
N TYR A 111 2.85 -6.58 -11.30
CA TYR A 111 2.00 -6.06 -10.22
C TYR A 111 2.47 -4.68 -9.73
N ARG A 112 3.79 -4.50 -9.58
CA ARG A 112 4.38 -3.21 -9.23
C ARG A 112 4.06 -2.15 -10.27
N SER A 113 4.20 -2.45 -11.56
CA SER A 113 3.93 -1.48 -12.64
C SER A 113 2.48 -0.98 -12.64
N VAL A 114 1.52 -1.81 -12.25
CA VAL A 114 0.10 -1.44 -12.17
C VAL A 114 -0.15 -0.36 -11.11
N LEU A 115 0.52 -0.44 -9.96
CA LEU A 115 0.31 0.49 -8.84
C LEU A 115 1.26 1.70 -8.85
N SER A 116 2.40 1.59 -9.55
CA SER A 116 3.47 2.59 -9.49
C SER A 116 3.02 3.99 -9.92
N SER A 117 2.22 4.10 -11.00
CA SER A 117 1.73 5.39 -11.48
C SER A 117 0.81 6.09 -10.46
N TYR A 118 -0.06 5.33 -9.79
CA TYR A 118 -0.94 5.84 -8.73
C TYR A 118 -0.14 6.30 -7.51
N ILE A 119 0.84 5.50 -7.06
CA ILE A 119 1.69 5.85 -5.93
C ILE A 119 2.48 7.13 -6.23
N GLU A 120 3.02 7.26 -7.45
CA GLU A 120 3.68 8.49 -7.90
C GLU A 120 2.70 9.69 -7.90
N SER A 121 1.45 9.51 -8.34
CA SER A 121 0.43 10.57 -8.29
C SER A 121 0.17 11.07 -6.86
N TYR A 122 -0.05 10.14 -5.93
CA TYR A 122 -0.33 10.47 -4.54
C TYR A 122 0.88 11.13 -3.87
N TRP A 123 2.09 10.65 -4.16
CA TRP A 123 3.33 11.24 -3.65
C TRP A 123 3.56 12.66 -4.19
N VAL A 124 3.26 12.91 -5.47
CA VAL A 124 3.28 14.25 -6.07
C VAL A 124 2.26 15.17 -5.39
N ALA A 125 1.03 14.68 -5.19
CA ALA A 125 -0.02 15.44 -4.52
C ALA A 125 0.35 15.77 -3.06
N ALA A 126 0.92 14.81 -2.32
CA ALA A 126 1.45 15.04 -0.98
C ALA A 126 2.57 16.08 -0.96
N SER A 127 3.49 15.99 -1.94
CA SER A 127 4.56 16.98 -2.09
C SER A 127 4.01 18.40 -2.33
N ALA A 128 2.87 18.51 -3.03
CA ALA A 128 2.22 19.80 -3.31
C ALA A 128 1.57 20.46 -2.10
N LEU A 129 1.28 19.71 -1.04
CA LEU A 129 0.78 20.27 0.22
C LEU A 129 1.74 21.33 0.79
N THR A 130 3.05 21.17 0.58
CA THR A 130 4.05 22.14 1.04
C THR A 130 3.85 23.53 0.44
N GLN A 131 3.25 23.64 -0.74
CA GLN A 131 2.95 24.93 -1.36
C GLN A 131 1.76 25.65 -0.71
N LEU A 132 0.98 24.98 0.13
CA LEU A 132 -0.11 25.58 0.89
C LEU A 132 0.37 26.22 2.21
N ILE A 133 1.63 26.03 2.59
CA ILE A 133 2.20 26.69 3.78
C ILE A 133 2.18 28.21 3.57
N GLY A 134 1.65 28.93 4.56
CA GLY A 134 1.51 30.39 4.51
C GLY A 134 0.40 30.89 3.57
N VAL A 135 -0.39 29.99 2.97
CA VAL A 135 -1.56 30.32 2.16
C VAL A 135 -2.81 29.93 2.93
N ASP A 136 -3.79 30.84 3.04
CA ASP A 136 -5.04 30.55 3.75
C ASP A 136 -5.87 29.47 3.06
N SER A 137 -6.08 29.64 1.74
CA SER A 137 -6.67 28.62 0.88
C SER A 137 -6.41 28.92 -0.60
N LEU A 138 -6.52 27.90 -1.45
CA LEU A 138 -6.50 28.01 -2.91
C LEU A 138 -7.78 27.40 -3.47
N ASP A 139 -8.26 27.89 -4.60
CA ASP A 139 -9.25 27.11 -5.35
C ASP A 139 -8.61 25.80 -5.85
N GLU A 140 -9.42 24.76 -5.99
CA GLU A 140 -8.97 23.43 -6.39
C GLU A 140 -8.23 23.42 -7.73
N LYS A 141 -8.64 24.24 -8.71
CA LYS A 141 -7.97 24.32 -10.00
C LYS A 141 -6.56 24.89 -9.86
N SER A 142 -6.39 25.93 -9.05
CA SER A 142 -5.07 26.49 -8.74
C SER A 142 -4.18 25.48 -8.02
N PHE A 143 -4.73 24.71 -7.07
CA PHE A 143 -3.97 23.65 -6.41
C PHE A 143 -3.59 22.51 -7.38
N PHE A 144 -4.48 22.14 -8.29
CA PHE A 144 -4.22 21.15 -9.34
C PHE A 144 -3.07 21.56 -10.27
N ASN A 145 -3.02 22.83 -10.68
CA ASN A 145 -1.90 23.34 -11.48
C ASN A 145 -0.57 23.23 -10.72
N ARG A 146 -0.57 23.49 -9.41
CA ARG A 146 0.63 23.32 -8.56
C ARG A 146 1.09 21.86 -8.50
N MET A 147 0.16 20.91 -8.43
CA MET A 147 0.49 19.48 -8.51
C MET A 147 1.15 19.14 -9.85
N ILE A 148 0.62 19.64 -10.98
CA ILE A 148 1.23 19.46 -12.30
C ILE A 148 2.65 20.05 -12.35
N ASP A 149 2.85 21.25 -11.83
CA ASP A 149 4.15 21.90 -11.84
C ASP A 149 5.19 21.11 -11.02
N ILE A 150 4.78 20.58 -9.86
CA ILE A 150 5.62 19.68 -9.06
C ILE A 150 5.92 18.38 -9.79
N ALA A 151 4.93 17.78 -10.44
CA ALA A 151 5.11 16.56 -11.23
C ALA A 151 6.19 16.79 -12.29
N LYS A 152 6.07 17.86 -13.08
CA LYS A 152 7.05 18.23 -14.12
C LYS A 152 8.45 18.45 -13.54
N GLN A 153 8.57 19.13 -12.40
CA GLN A 153 9.85 19.34 -11.73
C GLN A 153 10.47 18.02 -11.26
N LYS A 154 9.66 17.10 -10.71
CA LYS A 154 10.12 15.78 -10.29
C LYS A 154 10.47 14.90 -11.48
N GLN A 155 9.75 15.02 -12.60
CA GLN A 155 10.05 14.31 -13.85
C GLN A 155 11.42 14.73 -14.40
N GLN A 156 11.68 16.03 -14.46
CA GLN A 156 12.97 16.59 -14.91
C GLN A 156 14.14 16.13 -14.04
N LYS A 157 13.89 15.88 -12.75
CA LYS A 157 14.88 15.36 -11.80
C LYS A 157 15.01 13.82 -11.83
N GLY A 158 14.26 13.12 -12.69
CA GLY A 158 14.24 11.66 -12.75
C GLY A 158 13.65 11.01 -11.49
N LEU A 159 12.76 11.71 -10.79
CA LEU A 159 12.12 11.23 -9.56
C LEU A 159 10.74 10.61 -9.80
N ILE A 160 10.14 10.77 -10.98
CA ILE A 160 8.94 10.04 -11.40
C ILE A 160 9.24 9.41 -12.76
N PHE A 161 8.76 8.19 -12.96
CA PHE A 161 9.06 7.40 -14.16
C PHE A 161 7.82 7.14 -15.01
N HIS A 162 6.62 7.31 -14.44
CA HIS A 162 5.37 7.00 -15.10
C HIS A 162 4.68 8.31 -15.50
N GLU A 163 4.68 8.64 -16.79
CA GLU A 163 4.02 9.88 -17.27
C GLU A 163 2.51 9.89 -16.96
N GLU A 164 1.91 8.70 -16.87
CA GLU A 164 0.53 8.46 -16.47
C GLU A 164 0.23 8.93 -15.04
N CYS A 165 1.24 9.17 -14.20
CA CYS A 165 1.02 9.69 -12.84
C CYS A 165 0.46 11.13 -12.84
N ILE A 166 0.55 11.87 -13.95
CA ILE A 166 -0.03 13.22 -14.09
C ILE A 166 -1.48 13.11 -14.58
N ALA A 167 -2.29 12.34 -13.86
CA ALA A 167 -3.68 12.10 -14.18
C ALA A 167 -4.61 12.87 -13.24
N ALA A 168 -5.71 13.39 -13.79
CA ALA A 168 -6.63 14.23 -13.03
C ALA A 168 -7.36 13.49 -11.91
N GLU A 169 -7.74 12.23 -12.15
CA GLU A 169 -8.52 11.45 -11.20
C GLU A 169 -7.70 11.01 -9.97
N PRO A 170 -6.49 10.44 -10.11
CA PRO A 170 -5.64 10.13 -8.97
C PRO A 170 -5.30 11.36 -8.11
N PHE A 171 -5.09 12.54 -8.72
CA PHE A 171 -4.89 13.77 -7.94
C PHE A 171 -6.12 14.18 -7.14
N LYS A 172 -7.32 14.09 -7.71
CA LYS A 172 -8.56 14.35 -6.95
C LYS A 172 -8.76 13.34 -5.83
N ASN A 173 -8.46 12.08 -6.09
CA ASN A 173 -8.56 11.01 -5.10
C ASN A 173 -7.53 11.17 -3.97
N ALA A 174 -6.32 11.63 -4.27
CA ALA A 174 -5.33 12.04 -3.27
C ALA A 174 -5.83 13.22 -2.42
N VAL A 175 -6.49 14.22 -3.01
CA VAL A 175 -7.09 15.32 -2.23
C VAL A 175 -8.17 14.80 -1.27
N LYS A 176 -9.03 13.87 -1.70
CA LYS A 176 -10.02 13.22 -0.82
C LYS A 176 -9.35 12.43 0.31
N LEU A 177 -8.25 11.74 0.02
CA LEU A 177 -7.46 11.04 1.04
C LEU A 177 -6.89 12.02 2.07
N PHE A 178 -6.31 13.13 1.64
CA PHE A 178 -5.75 14.12 2.57
C PHE A 178 -6.84 14.86 3.37
N GLU A 179 -8.04 14.99 2.82
CA GLU A 179 -9.21 15.46 3.56
C GLU A 179 -9.63 14.44 4.64
N SER A 180 -9.70 13.14 4.31
CA SER A 180 -10.05 12.09 5.29
C SER A 180 -8.98 11.89 6.37
N TRP A 181 -7.70 12.12 6.04
CA TRP A 181 -6.60 12.19 7.01
C TRP A 181 -6.55 13.48 7.81
N ASN A 182 -7.51 14.39 7.61
CA ASN A 182 -7.59 15.69 8.28
C ASN A 182 -6.37 16.61 8.03
N VAL A 183 -5.62 16.35 6.95
CA VAL A 183 -4.49 17.19 6.50
C VAL A 183 -5.00 18.44 5.79
N LEU A 184 -6.07 18.28 4.99
CA LEU A 184 -6.72 19.35 4.25
C LEU A 184 -8.08 19.71 4.84
N ASN A 185 -8.39 21.00 4.83
CA ASN A 185 -9.74 21.53 5.00
C ASN A 185 -10.27 21.95 3.62
N VAL A 186 -11.29 21.26 3.13
CA VAL A 186 -11.97 21.61 1.89
C VAL A 186 -13.25 22.37 2.23
N ARG A 187 -13.43 23.56 1.67
CA ARG A 187 -14.61 24.41 1.88
C ARG A 187 -15.22 24.80 0.56
N THR A 188 -16.54 24.73 0.47
CA THR A 188 -17.28 25.25 -0.68
C THR A 188 -17.84 26.61 -0.30
N ASN A 189 -17.39 27.65 -1.00
CA ASN A 189 -18.00 28.97 -0.85
C ASN A 189 -19.29 29.01 -1.69
N GLY A 190 -20.19 29.97 -1.44
CA GLY A 190 -21.50 30.08 -2.13
C GLY A 190 -21.47 30.14 -3.66
N SER A 191 -20.29 30.13 -4.28
CA SER A 191 -20.01 30.04 -5.72
C SER A 191 -19.79 28.61 -6.26
N ALA A 192 -20.04 27.55 -5.46
CA ALA A 192 -19.77 26.14 -5.79
C ALA A 192 -18.29 25.79 -6.07
N VAL A 193 -17.37 26.73 -5.88
CA VAL A 193 -15.93 26.51 -6.02
C VAL A 193 -15.39 25.92 -4.71
N ARG A 194 -14.67 24.81 -4.81
CA ARG A 194 -13.96 24.20 -3.68
C ARG A 194 -12.65 24.94 -3.43
N HIS A 195 -12.46 25.37 -2.20
CA HIS A 195 -11.24 25.95 -1.67
C HIS A 195 -10.55 24.95 -0.75
N ILE A 196 -9.26 24.77 -0.97
CA ILE A 196 -8.38 23.81 -0.28
C ILE A 196 -7.40 24.62 0.57
N GLY A 197 -7.34 24.32 1.87
CA GLY A 197 -6.33 24.87 2.78
C GLY A 197 -5.80 23.79 3.73
N LEU A 198 -4.65 24.04 4.34
CA LEU A 198 -4.09 23.13 5.33
C LEU A 198 -4.88 23.20 6.65
N ASN A 199 -5.04 22.06 7.29
CA ASN A 199 -5.41 22.01 8.70
C ASN A 199 -4.31 22.68 9.56
N PRO A 200 -4.66 23.44 10.61
CA PRO A 200 -3.69 24.07 11.51
C PRO A 200 -2.53 23.17 11.97
N GLU A 201 -2.79 21.88 12.21
CA GLU A 201 -1.77 20.89 12.64
C GLU A 201 -0.72 20.61 11.57
N PHE A 202 -1.04 20.86 10.29
CA PHE A 202 -0.18 20.56 9.14
C PHE A 202 0.41 21.81 8.48
N LYS A 203 0.40 22.97 9.16
CA LYS A 203 0.95 24.23 8.63
C LYS A 203 2.49 24.33 8.70
N SER A 204 3.19 23.23 8.99
CA SER A 204 4.65 23.17 9.03
C SER A 204 5.21 22.19 8.02
N ILE A 205 6.44 22.44 7.56
CA ILE A 205 7.13 21.52 6.66
C ILE A 205 7.41 20.17 7.33
N VAL A 206 7.66 20.16 8.64
CA VAL A 206 7.98 18.94 9.39
C VAL A 206 6.80 17.98 9.38
N THR A 207 5.62 18.47 9.77
CA THR A 207 4.37 17.68 9.80
C THR A 207 3.94 17.20 8.42
N LEU A 208 4.21 17.98 7.37
CA LEU A 208 3.93 17.56 5.99
C LEU A 208 4.93 16.54 5.46
N ASN A 209 6.18 16.59 5.90
CA ASN A 209 7.18 15.58 5.54
C ASN A 209 6.78 14.20 6.06
N ASP A 210 6.11 14.10 7.21
CA ASP A 210 5.59 12.82 7.71
C ASP A 210 4.52 12.25 6.76
N VAL A 211 3.61 13.09 6.25
CA VAL A 211 2.61 12.70 5.25
C VAL A 211 3.26 12.28 3.93
N ILE A 212 4.27 13.03 3.47
CA ILE A 212 5.00 12.73 2.24
C ILE A 212 5.75 11.40 2.38
N ALA A 213 6.47 11.22 3.48
CA ALA A 213 7.27 10.02 3.76
C ALA A 213 6.40 8.76 3.84
N ARG A 214 5.21 8.87 4.45
CA ARG A 214 4.24 7.78 4.53
C ARG A 214 3.84 7.22 3.16
N ILE A 215 3.69 8.08 2.15
CA ILE A 215 3.36 7.63 0.79
C ILE A 215 4.63 7.23 0.02
N GLU A 216 5.73 7.95 0.23
CA GLU A 216 7.01 7.72 -0.45
C GLU A 216 7.57 6.32 -0.19
N GLU A 217 7.29 5.74 0.97
CA GLU A 217 7.69 4.38 1.33
C GLU A 217 7.26 3.33 0.28
N PHE A 218 6.08 3.50 -0.34
CA PHE A 218 5.53 2.54 -1.30
C PHE A 218 6.04 2.74 -2.74
N LYS A 219 6.83 3.77 -2.99
CA LYS A 219 7.29 4.13 -4.34
C LYS A 219 8.43 3.23 -4.85
N ASN A 220 9.21 2.65 -3.94
CA ASN A 220 10.50 2.02 -4.25
C ASN A 220 10.49 0.50 -4.31
#